data_AF-A0A7V4CTG7-F1
#
_entry.id   AF-A0A7V4CTG7-F1
#
_cell.length_a   1.000
_cell.length_b   1.000
_cell.length_c   1.000
_cell.angle_alpha   90.00
_cell.angle_beta   90.00
_cell.angle_gamma   90.00
#
_symmetry.space_group_name_H-M   'P 1'
#
loop_
_entity.id
_entity.type
_entity.pdbx_description
1 polymer ?
#
loop_
_entity_poly.entity_id
_entity_poly.type
_entity_poly.pdbx_seq_one_letter_code
_entity_poly.pdbx_strand_id
1 'polypeptide(L)'
;MKASLVKEPLDISKMGKQKLIEMKALACEEALELKKKINKLQEKLKEKQEELTLYFTADPKQFFSELGTVKFDRSLSYSIPNDKINKVKELLQTIDADPANYITEKISYGVTALTRDELKENSELGKQIRPYIQIEERETLTIKPS
;
A
#
# COMPACT_ATOMS: atom_id res chain seq x y z
N MET A 1 34.18 15.46 -5.18
CA MET A 1 33.77 16.29 -6.34
C MET A 1 32.26 16.16 -6.49
N LYS A 2 31.49 17.25 -6.32
CA LYS A 2 30.03 17.27 -6.55
C LYS A 2 29.81 17.52 -8.04
N ALA A 3 29.43 16.50 -8.81
CA ALA A 3 29.04 16.69 -10.20
C ALA A 3 27.67 17.37 -10.24
N SER A 4 27.65 18.68 -10.49
CA SER A 4 26.43 19.40 -10.87
C SER A 4 26.02 18.92 -12.26
N LEU A 5 25.01 18.05 -12.32
CA LEU A 5 24.38 17.59 -13.56
C LEU A 5 23.10 18.40 -13.86
N VAL A 6 23.13 19.71 -13.61
CA VAL A 6 22.10 20.59 -14.14
C VAL A 6 22.52 20.97 -15.55
N LYS A 7 22.10 20.16 -16.53
CA LYS A 7 22.23 20.52 -17.96
C LYS A 7 21.41 21.79 -18.18
N GLU A 8 22.03 22.84 -18.68
CA GLU A 8 21.34 24.06 -19.10
C GLU A 8 20.24 23.71 -20.12
N PRO A 9 19.07 24.38 -20.09
CA PRO A 9 18.01 24.13 -21.02
C PRO A 9 18.46 24.44 -22.45
N LEU A 10 18.41 23.43 -23.32
CA LEU A 10 18.71 23.57 -24.74
C LEU A 10 17.68 24.47 -25.44
N ASP A 11 18.16 25.48 -26.17
CA ASP A 11 17.32 26.34 -27.00
C ASP A 11 16.81 25.58 -28.24
N ILE A 12 15.64 24.97 -28.07
CA ILE A 12 14.94 24.10 -29.02
C ILE A 12 14.51 24.86 -30.29
N SER A 13 14.42 26.19 -30.23
CA SER A 13 13.90 27.04 -31.32
C SER A 13 14.82 27.07 -32.55
N LYS A 14 16.10 26.70 -32.38
CA LYS A 14 17.13 26.69 -33.44
C LYS A 14 17.41 25.31 -34.03
N MET A 15 16.72 24.26 -33.56
CA MET A 15 16.95 22.88 -33.99
C MET A 15 16.04 22.46 -35.16
N GLY A 16 16.63 21.86 -36.20
CA GLY A 16 15.87 21.27 -37.30
C GLY A 16 15.01 20.08 -36.87
N LYS A 17 13.87 19.85 -37.54
CA LYS A 17 12.88 18.82 -37.21
C LYS A 17 13.48 17.41 -37.02
N GLN A 18 14.48 17.04 -37.82
CA GLN A 18 15.11 15.72 -37.76
C GLN A 18 15.97 15.52 -36.49
N LYS A 19 16.76 16.53 -36.09
CA LYS A 19 17.51 16.50 -34.83
C LYS A 19 16.59 16.41 -33.60
N LEU A 20 15.41 17.03 -33.66
CA LEU A 20 14.42 16.93 -32.59
C LEU A 20 13.82 15.52 -32.47
N ILE A 21 13.63 14.83 -33.59
CA ILE A 21 13.16 13.45 -33.60
C ILE A 21 14.23 12.52 -33.00
N GLU A 22 15.49 12.67 -33.39
CA GLU A 22 16.62 11.89 -32.86
C GLU A 22 16.80 12.08 -31.36
N MET A 23 16.74 13.32 -30.86
CA MET A 23 16.83 13.59 -29.42
C MET A 23 15.67 12.99 -28.63
N LYS A 24 14.45 13.03 -29.17
CA LYS A 24 13.28 12.40 -28.54
C LYS A 24 13.44 10.88 -28.50
N ALA A 25 13.90 10.28 -29.60
CA ALA A 25 14.15 8.84 -29.68
C ALA A 25 15.18 8.40 -28.63
N LEU A 26 16.31 9.12 -28.53
CA LEU A 26 17.35 8.85 -27.54
C LEU A 26 16.83 8.98 -26.10
N ALA A 27 16.10 10.05 -25.78
CA ALA A 27 15.50 10.23 -24.46
C ALA A 27 14.49 9.11 -24.12
N CYS A 28 13.72 8.64 -25.11
CA CYS A 28 12.82 7.49 -24.93
C CYS A 28 13.58 6.19 -24.68
N GLU A 29 14.69 5.94 -25.40
CA GLU A 29 15.54 4.76 -25.18
C GLU A 29 16.17 4.77 -23.79
N GLU A 30 16.71 5.91 -23.34
CA GLU A 30 17.24 6.09 -21.99
C GLU A 30 16.17 5.84 -20.93
N ALA A 31 14.95 6.37 -21.12
CA ALA A 31 13.83 6.16 -20.21
C ALA A 31 13.41 4.68 -20.14
N LEU A 32 13.40 3.97 -21.26
CA LEU A 32 13.10 2.53 -21.30
C LEU A 32 14.17 1.70 -20.59
N GLU A 33 15.45 2.06 -20.76
CA GLU A 33 16.55 1.39 -20.07
C GLU A 33 16.47 1.61 -18.56
N LEU A 34 16.18 2.85 -18.12
CA LEU A 34 15.96 3.17 -16.70
C LEU A 34 14.78 2.38 -16.14
N LYS A 35 13.67 2.28 -16.86
CA LYS A 35 12.51 1.48 -16.45
C LYS A 35 12.88 0.01 -16.25
N LYS A 36 13.66 -0.58 -17.16
CA LYS A 36 14.16 -1.96 -17.01
C LYS A 36 15.02 -2.13 -15.74
N LYS A 37 15.91 -1.17 -15.45
CA LYS A 37 16.74 -1.19 -14.23
C LYS A 37 15.90 -1.08 -12.96
N ILE A 38 14.90 -0.19 -12.95
CA ILE A 38 13.96 -0.04 -11.82
C ILE A 38 13.21 -1.34 -11.56
N ASN A 39 12.64 -1.95 -12.60
CA ASN A 39 11.91 -3.22 -12.47
C ASN A 39 12.80 -4.32 -11.87
N LYS A 40 14.05 -4.45 -12.33
CA LYS A 40 15.01 -5.42 -11.79
C LYS A 40 15.34 -5.16 -10.31
N LEU A 41 15.42 -3.90 -9.90
CA LEU A 41 15.63 -3.55 -8.48
C LEU A 41 14.39 -3.86 -7.63
N GLN A 42 13.18 -3.63 -8.17
CA GLN A 42 11.94 -3.99 -7.49
C GLN A 42 11.79 -5.51 -7.30
N GLU A 43 12.17 -6.32 -8.28
CA GLU A 43 12.19 -7.78 -8.16
C GLU A 43 13.16 -8.24 -7.05
N LYS A 44 14.39 -7.72 -7.05
CA LYS A 44 15.37 -8.02 -6.00
C LYS A 44 14.90 -7.60 -4.61
N LEU A 45 14.23 -6.45 -4.51
CA LEU A 45 13.65 -6.00 -3.25
C LEU A 45 12.57 -6.98 -2.77
N LYS A 46 11.72 -7.46 -3.68
CA LYS A 46 10.69 -8.46 -3.37
C LYS A 46 11.29 -9.78 -2.88
N GLU A 47 12.32 -10.29 -3.55
CA GLU A 47 13.06 -11.49 -3.12
C GLU A 47 13.59 -11.33 -1.69
N LYS A 48 14.19 -10.18 -1.37
CA LYS A 48 14.68 -9.89 -0.01
C LYS A 48 13.57 -9.73 1.01
N GLN A 49 12.42 -9.18 0.64
CA GLN A 49 11.26 -9.12 1.51
C GLN A 49 10.71 -10.51 1.83
N GLU A 50 10.64 -11.41 0.84
CA GLU A 50 10.20 -12.79 1.04
C GLU A 50 11.16 -13.56 1.96
N GLU A 51 12.48 -13.42 1.74
CA GLU A 51 13.51 -14.01 2.60
C GLU A 51 13.41 -13.51 4.05
N LEU A 52 13.28 -12.19 4.25
CA LEU A 52 13.07 -11.60 5.58
C LEU A 52 11.76 -12.06 6.21
N THR A 53 10.69 -12.21 5.42
CA THR A 53 9.40 -12.71 5.92
C THR A 53 9.58 -14.09 6.53
N LEU A 54 10.26 -15.02 5.83
CA LEU A 54 10.52 -16.37 6.35
C LEU A 54 11.29 -16.35 7.68
N TYR A 55 12.32 -15.51 7.80
CA TYR A 55 13.11 -15.41 9.02
C TYR A 55 12.31 -14.85 10.19
N PHE A 56 11.52 -13.81 9.95
CA PHE A 56 10.73 -13.20 11.02
C PHE A 56 9.47 -14.00 11.38
N THR A 57 8.93 -14.82 10.47
CA THR A 57 7.89 -15.80 10.83
C THR A 57 8.44 -16.85 11.80
N ALA A 58 9.73 -17.23 11.67
CA ALA A 58 10.38 -18.17 12.58
C ALA A 58 10.77 -17.54 13.94
N ASP A 59 11.23 -16.28 13.96
CA ASP A 59 11.53 -15.53 15.19
C ASP A 59 11.01 -14.07 15.06
N PRO A 60 9.79 -13.77 15.54
CA PRO A 60 9.08 -12.51 15.29
C PRO A 60 9.59 -11.34 16.15
N LYS A 61 10.91 -11.19 16.27
CA LYS A 61 11.54 -10.05 16.97
C LYS A 61 11.70 -8.87 16.03
N GLN A 62 11.59 -7.67 16.58
CA GLN A 62 11.92 -6.45 15.86
C GLN A 62 13.44 -6.30 15.74
N PHE A 63 13.92 -5.90 14.57
CA PHE A 63 15.35 -5.68 14.30
C PHE A 63 15.62 -4.22 13.92
N PHE A 64 16.72 -3.68 14.45
CA PHE A 64 17.16 -2.30 14.19
C PHE A 64 18.54 -2.30 13.54
N SER A 65 18.70 -1.44 12.55
CA SER A 65 19.94 -1.21 11.81
C SER A 65 20.15 0.28 11.59
N GLU A 66 21.35 0.68 11.17
CA GLU A 66 21.66 2.07 10.78
C GLU A 66 20.80 2.58 9.60
N LEU A 67 20.25 1.67 8.79
CA LEU A 67 19.43 2.01 7.62
C LEU A 67 17.94 2.06 7.93
N GLY A 68 17.50 1.60 9.11
CA GLY A 68 16.10 1.45 9.43
C GLY A 68 15.76 0.28 10.35
N THR A 69 14.46 0.07 10.49
CA THR A 69 13.85 -0.94 11.35
C THR A 69 13.05 -1.92 10.52
N VAL A 70 13.14 -3.20 10.85
CA VAL A 70 12.30 -4.27 10.29
C VAL A 70 11.51 -4.91 11.43
N LYS A 71 10.20 -5.05 11.26
CA LYS A 71 9.30 -5.64 12.25
C LYS A 71 8.30 -6.55 11.56
N PHE A 72 7.98 -7.66 12.19
CA PHE A 72 6.88 -8.53 11.77
C PHE A 72 5.68 -8.27 12.67
N ASP A 73 4.64 -7.70 12.07
CA ASP A 73 3.42 -7.34 12.75
C ASP A 73 2.33 -8.34 12.39
N ARG A 74 1.73 -8.95 13.42
CA ARG A 74 0.45 -9.66 13.28
C ARG A 74 -0.66 -8.65 13.55
N SER A 75 -1.51 -8.42 12.56
CA SER A 75 -2.63 -7.51 12.66
C SER A 75 -3.91 -8.18 12.19
N LEU A 76 -5.03 -7.83 12.80
CA LEU A 76 -6.33 -8.29 12.32
C LEU A 76 -6.80 -7.34 11.21
N SER A 77 -7.06 -7.90 10.04
CA SER A 77 -7.75 -7.26 8.95
C SER A 77 -9.25 -7.52 9.08
N TYR A 78 -10.04 -6.46 8.96
CA TYR A 78 -11.49 -6.52 9.09
C TYR A 78 -12.10 -6.07 7.77
N SER A 79 -12.96 -6.90 7.19
CA SER A 79 -13.65 -6.60 5.93
C SER A 79 -15.08 -7.12 5.95
N ILE A 80 -15.93 -6.55 5.10
CA ILE A 80 -17.31 -6.99 4.93
C ILE A 80 -17.41 -7.75 3.60
N PRO A 81 -17.77 -9.04 3.60
CA PRO A 81 -18.02 -9.78 2.37
C PRO A 81 -19.13 -9.13 1.53
N ASN A 82 -18.99 -9.17 0.20
CA ASN A 82 -19.91 -8.47 -0.71
C ASN A 82 -21.38 -8.86 -0.51
N ASP A 83 -21.65 -10.12 -0.17
CA ASP A 83 -22.99 -10.67 0.07
C ASP A 83 -23.62 -10.19 1.40
N LYS A 84 -22.81 -9.63 2.31
CA LYS A 84 -23.26 -9.18 3.64
C LYS A 84 -23.43 -7.67 3.75
N ILE A 85 -22.90 -6.88 2.81
CA ILE A 85 -22.88 -5.40 2.92
C ILE A 85 -24.27 -4.80 3.03
N ASN A 86 -25.22 -5.23 2.20
CA ASN A 86 -26.57 -4.67 2.23
C ASN A 86 -27.22 -4.88 3.60
N LYS A 87 -26.97 -6.04 4.23
CA LYS A 87 -27.45 -6.32 5.60
C LYS A 87 -26.83 -5.41 6.63
N VAL A 88 -25.53 -5.10 6.51
CA VAL A 88 -24.86 -4.15 7.40
C VAL A 88 -25.39 -2.72 7.20
N LYS A 89 -25.61 -2.30 5.94
CA LYS A 89 -26.21 -0.99 5.63
C LYS A 89 -27.63 -0.87 6.19
N GLU A 90 -28.47 -1.90 6.05
CA GLU A 90 -29.81 -1.97 6.63
C GLU A 90 -29.78 -1.88 8.17
N LEU A 91 -28.84 -2.59 8.81
CA LEU A 91 -28.64 -2.53 10.26
C LEU A 91 -28.28 -1.13 10.74
N LEU A 92 -27.33 -0.47 10.06
CA LEU A 92 -26.91 0.89 10.37
C LEU A 92 -28.04 1.91 10.15
N GLN A 93 -28.85 1.73 9.11
CA GLN A 93 -30.04 2.56 8.88
C GLN A 93 -31.11 2.39 9.97
N THR A 94 -31.29 1.17 10.49
CA THR A 94 -32.29 0.87 11.53
C THR A 94 -32.00 1.63 12.84
N ILE A 95 -30.73 1.95 13.10
CA ILE A 95 -30.27 2.67 14.29
C ILE A 95 -29.94 4.14 14.01
N ASP A 96 -30.32 4.66 12.84
CA ASP A 96 -30.05 6.04 12.40
C ASP A 96 -28.55 6.41 12.35
N ALA A 97 -27.70 5.41 12.02
CA ALA A 97 -26.26 5.60 11.84
C ALA A 97 -25.90 5.73 10.36
N ASP A 98 -25.07 6.72 10.02
CA ASP A 98 -24.58 6.92 8.66
C ASP A 98 -23.58 5.80 8.26
N PRO A 99 -23.87 4.98 7.23
CA PRO A 99 -22.99 3.92 6.77
C PRO A 99 -21.58 4.38 6.40
N ALA A 100 -21.39 5.62 5.94
CA ALA A 100 -20.07 6.14 5.56
C ALA A 100 -19.10 6.24 6.75
N ASN A 101 -19.63 6.37 7.97
CA ASN A 101 -18.82 6.39 9.19
C ASN A 101 -18.36 5.00 9.63
N TYR A 102 -18.97 3.94 9.09
CA TYR A 102 -18.73 2.55 9.52
C TYR A 102 -18.10 1.68 8.43
N ILE A 103 -18.37 1.97 7.16
CA ILE A 103 -17.93 1.18 6.00
C ILE A 103 -17.12 2.07 5.06
N THR A 104 -16.00 1.53 4.57
CA THR A 104 -15.19 2.16 3.51
C THR A 104 -15.34 1.37 2.21
N GLU A 105 -15.82 2.04 1.18
CA GLU A 105 -15.92 1.47 -0.16
C GLU A 105 -14.57 1.60 -0.88
N LYS A 106 -13.76 0.54 -0.81
CA LYS A 106 -12.52 0.36 -1.58
C LYS A 106 -12.63 -0.92 -2.43
N ILE A 107 -11.52 -1.37 -3.03
CA ILE A 107 -11.43 -2.61 -3.83
C ILE A 107 -11.99 -3.83 -3.07
N SER A 108 -11.87 -3.82 -1.74
CA SER A 108 -12.67 -4.62 -0.81
C SER A 108 -13.38 -3.69 0.17
N TYR A 109 -14.61 -4.02 0.56
CA TYR A 109 -15.33 -3.24 1.56
C TYR A 109 -14.63 -3.40 2.91
N GLY A 110 -13.93 -2.34 3.31
CA GLY A 110 -13.24 -2.26 4.58
C GLY A 110 -14.14 -1.68 5.65
N VAL A 111 -13.79 -1.91 6.91
CA VAL A 111 -14.43 -1.21 8.02
C VAL A 111 -13.60 0.01 8.45
N THR A 112 -14.27 1.06 8.91
CA THR A 112 -13.61 2.27 9.43
C THR A 112 -12.88 2.00 10.75
N ALA A 113 -12.20 3.01 11.30
CA ALA A 113 -11.67 2.93 12.66
C ALA A 113 -12.82 2.77 13.68
N LEU A 114 -13.90 3.54 13.51
CA LEU A 114 -15.08 3.50 14.39
C LEU A 114 -15.64 2.09 14.51
N THR A 115 -15.93 1.41 13.39
CA THR A 115 -16.42 0.03 13.41
C THR A 115 -15.43 -0.93 14.07
N ARG A 116 -14.12 -0.73 13.91
CA ARG A 116 -13.12 -1.59 14.58
C ARG A 116 -13.16 -1.41 16.09
N ASP A 117 -13.36 -0.19 16.56
CA ASP A 117 -13.43 0.11 17.99
C ASP A 117 -14.72 -0.48 18.60
N GLU A 118 -15.86 -0.32 17.92
CA GLU A 118 -17.14 -0.95 18.29
C GLU A 118 -17.03 -2.48 18.40
N LEU A 119 -16.32 -3.12 17.45
CA LEU A 119 -16.06 -4.57 17.47
C LEU A 119 -15.13 -5.00 18.60
N LYS A 120 -14.15 -4.18 18.97
CA LYS A 120 -13.20 -4.46 20.07
C LYS A 120 -13.84 -4.27 21.43
N GLU A 121 -14.61 -3.20 21.60
CA GLU A 121 -15.29 -2.86 22.84
C GLU A 121 -16.50 -3.76 23.10
N ASN A 122 -16.92 -4.57 22.12
CA ASN A 122 -18.14 -5.38 22.17
C ASN A 122 -19.37 -4.54 22.53
N SER A 123 -19.51 -3.37 21.90
CA SER A 123 -20.72 -2.58 22.01
C SER A 123 -21.93 -3.34 21.45
N GLU A 124 -23.15 -2.88 21.74
CA GLU A 124 -24.36 -3.50 21.19
C GLU A 124 -24.36 -3.46 19.64
N LEU A 125 -23.89 -2.35 19.06
CA LEU A 125 -23.72 -2.24 17.61
C LEU A 125 -22.64 -3.19 17.09
N GLY A 126 -21.49 -3.24 17.76
CA GLY A 126 -20.40 -4.15 17.44
C GLY A 126 -20.85 -5.61 17.44
N LYS A 127 -21.63 -6.03 18.44
CA LYS A 127 -22.21 -7.39 18.52
C LYS A 127 -23.14 -7.69 17.34
N GLN A 128 -23.96 -6.73 16.91
CA GLN A 128 -24.88 -6.89 15.79
C GLN A 128 -24.16 -6.96 14.44
N ILE A 129 -23.10 -6.15 14.25
CA ILE A 129 -22.35 -6.10 12.99
C ILE A 129 -21.35 -7.26 12.88
N ARG A 130 -20.76 -7.72 13.98
CA ARG A 130 -19.71 -8.75 14.02
C ARG A 130 -19.97 -10.01 13.17
N PRO A 131 -21.18 -10.62 13.14
CA PRO A 131 -21.46 -11.79 12.30
C PRO A 131 -21.32 -11.55 10.79
N TYR A 132 -21.33 -10.29 10.37
CA TYR A 132 -21.19 -9.86 8.98
C TYR A 132 -19.77 -9.42 8.63
N ILE A 133 -18.85 -9.40 9.61
CA ILE A 133 -17.46 -9.01 9.43
C ILE A 133 -16.58 -10.26 9.31
N GLN A 134 -15.81 -10.30 8.24
CA GLN A 134 -14.69 -11.23 8.08
C GLN A 134 -13.47 -10.64 8.77
N ILE A 135 -12.94 -11.38 9.75
CA ILE A 135 -11.72 -11.02 10.49
C ILE A 135 -10.65 -12.01 10.08
N GLU A 136 -9.60 -11.52 9.43
CA GLU A 136 -8.45 -12.32 9.01
C GLU A 136 -7.22 -11.85 9.76
N GLU A 137 -6.45 -12.79 10.30
CA GLU A 137 -5.11 -12.47 10.78
C GLU A 137 -4.20 -12.27 9.56
N ARG A 138 -3.59 -11.09 9.49
CA ARG A 138 -2.60 -10.74 8.48
C ARG A 138 -1.27 -10.57 9.15
N GLU A 139 -0.31 -11.34 8.66
CA GLU A 139 1.08 -11.18 8.97
C GLU A 139 1.70 -10.23 7.96
N THR A 140 2.28 -9.13 8.44
CA THR A 140 2.88 -8.10 7.58
C THR A 140 4.29 -7.78 8.04
N LEU A 141 5.24 -7.86 7.12
CA LEU A 141 6.60 -7.38 7.34
C LEU A 141 6.65 -5.87 7.10
N THR A 142 6.84 -5.10 8.17
CA THR A 142 6.98 -3.65 8.14
C THR A 142 8.46 -3.28 8.06
N ILE A 143 8.86 -2.59 6.98
CA ILE A 143 10.23 -2.04 6.81
C ILE A 143 10.14 -0.51 6.84
N LYS A 144 10.77 0.12 7.83
CA LYS A 144 10.82 1.58 7.98
C LYS A 144 12.26 2.08 7.83
N PRO A 145 12.58 2.90 6.83
CA PRO A 145 13.89 3.55 6.74
C PRO A 145 14.07 4.53 7.91
N SER A 146 15.33 4.78 8.30
CA SER A 146 15.70 5.82 9.27
C SER A 146 15.59 7.23 8.70
#